data_AF-A0A1M6LSS8-F1
#
_entry.id   AF-A0A1M6LSS8-F1
#
_cell.length_a   1.000
_cell.length_b   1.000
_cell.length_c   1.000
_cell.angle_alpha   90.00
_cell.angle_beta   90.00
_cell.angle_gamma   90.00
#
_symmetry.space_group_name_H-M   'P 1'
#
loop_
_entity.id
_entity.type
_entity.pdbx_description
1 polymer ?
#
loop_
_entity_poly.entity_id
_entity_poly.type
_entity_poly.pdbx_seq_one_letter_code
_entity_poly.pdbx_strand_id
1 'polypeptide(L)' 'MGRRKNNPDLVEELVERRWSMGQDEFEEKYASLSNSDMSEYQQSLIVWKVNG' A
#
# COMPACT_ATOMS: atom_id res chain seq x y z
N MET A 1 3.71 19.31 -13.35
CA MET A 1 3.76 18.30 -12.26
C MET A 1 2.75 17.21 -12.61
N GLY A 2 3.23 16.04 -13.06
CA GLY A 2 2.38 14.93 -13.48
C GLY A 2 1.63 14.38 -12.27
N ARG A 3 0.31 14.25 -12.37
CA ARG A 3 -0.49 13.55 -11.37
C ARG A 3 0.06 12.12 -11.24
N ARG A 4 0.54 11.74 -10.06
CA ARG A 4 0.79 10.33 -9.73
C ARG A 4 -0.51 9.58 -10.01
N LYS A 5 -0.47 8.60 -10.91
CA LYS A 5 -1.63 7.77 -11.24
C LYS A 5 -1.89 6.84 -10.06
N ASN A 6 -3.16 6.57 -9.78
CA ASN A 6 -3.54 5.59 -8.77
C ASN A 6 -3.02 4.21 -9.19
N ASN A 7 -2.55 3.44 -8.22
CA ASN A 7 -2.03 2.09 -8.44
C ASN A 7 -2.62 1.11 -7.41
N PRO A 8 -3.86 0.63 -7.63
CA PRO A 8 -4.53 -0.28 -6.70
C PRO A 8 -3.81 -1.63 -6.58
N ASP A 9 -3.19 -2.12 -7.65
CA ASP A 9 -2.44 -3.39 -7.62
C ASP A 9 -1.28 -3.33 -6.63
N LEU A 10 -0.59 -2.18 -6.56
CA LEU A 10 0.49 -1.97 -5.60
C LEU A 10 -0.01 -1.85 -4.16
N VAL A 11 -1.21 -1.32 -3.95
CA VAL A 11 -1.84 -1.27 -2.62
C VAL A 11 -2.12 -2.69 -2.12
N GLU A 12 -2.70 -3.54 -2.97
CA GLU A 12 -2.98 -4.93 -2.63
C GLU A 12 -1.70 -5.70 -2.30
N GLU A 13 -0.65 -5.57 -3.14
CA GLU A 13 0.65 -6.18 -2.89
C GLU A 13 1.24 -5.76 -1.53
N LEU A 14 1.15 -4.47 -1.19
CA LEU A 14 1.66 -3.94 0.07
C LEU A 14 0.89 -4.45 1.29
N VAL A 15 -0.41 -4.73 1.15
CA VAL A 15 -1.25 -5.30 2.23
C VAL A 15 -0.89 -6.77 2.43
N GLU A 16 -0.89 -7.57 1.36
CA GLU A 16 -0.61 -9.00 1.42
C GLU A 16 0.81 -9.29 1.92
N ARG A 17 1.78 -8.51 1.43
CA ARG A 17 3.19 -8.72 1.73
C ARG A 17 3.67 -7.86 2.89
N ARG A 18 2.80 -7.15 3.63
CA ARG A 18 3.22 -6.25 4.72
C ARG A 18 4.18 -6.91 5.73
N TRP A 19 3.96 -8.20 6.03
CA TRP A 19 4.73 -8.95 7.03
C TRP A 19 5.86 -9.80 6.43
N SER A 20 5.93 -9.92 5.09
CA SER A 20 6.95 -10.71 4.38
C SER A 20 7.89 -9.86 3.52
N MET A 21 7.52 -8.63 3.21
CA MET A 21 8.32 -7.64 2.48
C MET A 21 9.35 -7.00 3.42
N GLY A 22 10.55 -6.75 2.90
CA GLY A 22 11.58 -6.01 3.62
C GLY A 22 11.13 -4.57 3.90
N GLN A 23 11.59 -4.00 5.01
CA GLN A 23 11.21 -2.63 5.38
C GLN A 23 11.61 -1.60 4.30
N ASP A 24 12.82 -1.72 3.75
CA ASP A 24 13.31 -0.80 2.71
C ASP A 24 12.48 -0.90 1.42
N GLU A 25 12.15 -2.12 0.98
CA GLU A 25 11.31 -2.37 -0.20
C GLU A 25 9.89 -1.81 0.01
N PHE A 26 9.35 -1.98 1.22
CA PHE A 26 8.05 -1.43 1.59
C PHE A 26 8.05 0.09 1.55
N GLU A 27 9.04 0.75 2.15
CA GLU A 27 9.11 2.21 2.19
C GLU A 27 9.25 2.81 0.78
N GLU A 28 10.05 2.20 -0.10
CA GLU A 28 10.18 2.63 -1.49
C GLU A 28 8.84 2.53 -2.25
N LYS A 29 8.19 1.37 -2.17
CA LYS A 29 6.91 1.11 -2.83
C LYS A 29 5.80 1.99 -2.26
N TYR A 30 5.72 2.12 -0.94
CA TYR A 30 4.75 2.98 -0.27
C TYR A 30 4.96 4.45 -0.64
N ALA A 31 6.20 4.95 -0.69
CA ALA A 31 6.50 6.33 -1.09
C ALA A 31 6.15 6.63 -2.56
N SER A 32 6.05 5.60 -3.41
CA SER A 32 5.61 5.72 -4.80
C SER A 32 4.10 5.92 -4.95
N LEU A 33 3.31 5.53 -3.93
CA LEU A 33 1.86 5.66 -3.93
C LEU A 33 1.40 7.12 -4.01
N SER A 34 0.19 7.30 -4.55
CA SER A 34 -0.55 8.56 -4.42
C SER A 34 -1.18 8.67 -3.03
N ASN A 35 -1.54 9.89 -2.60
CA ASN A 35 -2.22 10.08 -1.31
C ASN A 35 -3.55 9.30 -1.20
N SER A 36 -4.24 9.12 -2.33
CA SER A 36 -5.46 8.31 -2.39
C SER A 36 -5.15 6.84 -2.13
N ASP A 37 -4.14 6.30 -2.83
CA ASP A 37 -3.73 4.90 -2.67
C ASP A 37 -3.16 4.62 -1.27
N MET A 38 -2.44 5.58 -0.67
CA MET A 38 -1.98 5.47 0.72
C MET A 38 -3.14 5.37 1.71
N SER A 39 -4.22 6.12 1.46
CA SER A 39 -5.43 6.07 2.28
C SER A 39 -6.17 4.74 2.10
N GLU A 40 -6.22 4.24 0.86
CA GLU A 40 -6.79 2.93 0.53
C GLU A 40 -6.00 1.81 1.20
N TYR A 41 -4.67 1.86 1.13
CA TYR A 41 -3.79 0.94 1.85
C TYR A 41 -4.10 0.86 3.34
N GLN A 42 -4.25 2.01 4.02
CA GLN A 42 -4.57 2.02 5.45
C GLN A 42 -5.94 1.39 5.73
N GLN A 43 -6.95 1.64 4.90
CA GLN A 43 -8.26 1.03 5.05
C GLN A 43 -8.20 -0.49 4.83
N SER A 44 -7.56 -0.93 3.76
CA SER A 44 -7.40 -2.36 3.42
C SER A 44 -6.62 -3.11 4.49
N LEU A 45 -5.58 -2.50 5.08
CA LEU A 45 -4.82 -3.09 6.17
C LEU A 45 -5.67 -3.26 7.45
N ILE A 46 -6.55 -2.29 7.77
CA ILE A 46 -7.47 -2.39 8.90
C ILE A 46 -8.48 -3.52 8.66
N VAL A 47 -9.07 -3.60 7.46
CA VAL A 47 -10.01 -4.67 7.10
C VAL A 47 -9.34 -6.04 7.18
N TRP A 48 -8.12 -6.17 6.67
CA TRP A 48 -7.35 -7.42 6.72
C TRP A 48 -7.09 -7.85 8.18
N LYS A 49 -6.73 -6.92 9.07
CA LYS A 49 -6.54 -7.20 10.50
C LYS A 49 -7.81 -7.66 11.22
N VAL A 50 -8.98 -7.20 10.80
CA VAL A 50 -10.28 -7.54 11.43
C VAL A 50 -10.80 -8.89 10.95
N ASN A 51 -10.44 -9.33 9.75
CA ASN A 51 -10.91 -10.59 9.15
C ASN A 51 -9.89 -11.75 9.22
N GLY A 52 -8.68 -11.49 9.73
CA GLY A 52 -7.61 -12.47 9.93
C GLY A 52 -7.58 -13.10 11.32
#